data_AF-A0A2V6J9A1-F1
#
_entry.id   AF-A0A2V6J9A1-F1
#
_cell.length_a   1.000
_cell.length_b   1.000
_cell.length_c   1.000
_cell.angle_alpha   90.00
_cell.angle_beta   90.00
_cell.angle_gamma   90.00
#
_symmetry.space_group_name_H-M   'P 1'
#
loop_
_entity.id
_entity.type
_entity.pdbx_description
1 polymer ?
#
loop_
_entity_poly.entity_id
_entity_poly.type
_entity_poly.pdbx_seq_one_letter_code
_entity_poly.pdbx_strand_id
1 'polypeptide(L)'
;MMAEKILTKHPLGKSGKNIDRKKYDTLKKAILSALRKNDLTHTELFSRLNKSLKRKFSGNISWYGETVKLDLEAKNIIERTGSKPQKYRLK
;
A
#
# COMPACT_ATOMS: atom_id res chain seq x y z
N MET A 1 7.36 -12.28 22.00
CA MET A 1 7.69 -12.24 20.56
C MET A 1 7.83 -10.79 20.12
N MET A 2 9.04 -10.35 19.75
CA MET A 2 9.31 -8.97 19.35
C MET A 2 8.47 -8.63 18.11
N ALA A 3 7.65 -7.59 18.20
CA ALA A 3 6.97 -7.03 17.03
C ALA A 3 8.04 -6.41 16.13
N GLU A 4 8.47 -7.14 15.11
CA GLU A 4 9.37 -6.63 14.08
C GLU A 4 8.70 -5.41 13.42
N LYS A 5 9.38 -4.27 13.42
CA LYS A 5 8.89 -3.03 12.80
C LYS A 5 9.70 -2.76 11.54
N ILE A 6 9.04 -2.24 10.52
CA ILE A 6 9.63 -1.83 9.26
C ILE A 6 9.53 -0.31 9.16
N LEU A 7 10.65 0.33 8.88
CA LEU A 7 10.68 1.73 8.47
C LEU A 7 10.36 1.80 6.97
N THR A 8 9.23 2.43 6.66
CA THR A 8 8.84 2.69 5.26
C THR A 8 9.68 3.80 4.64
N LYS A 9 9.71 3.88 3.31
CA LYS A 9 10.30 4.99 2.55
C LYS A 9 9.20 5.83 1.91
N HIS A 10 9.49 7.10 1.65
CA HIS A 10 8.59 7.99 0.93
C HIS A 10 9.26 8.42 -0.38
N PRO A 11 8.55 8.43 -1.53
CA PRO A 11 9.16 8.70 -2.83
C PRO A 11 9.68 10.14 -2.93
N LEU A 12 9.01 11.08 -2.25
CA LEU A 12 9.45 12.48 -2.12
C LEU A 12 10.58 12.69 -1.08
N GLY A 13 11.30 11.65 -0.65
CA GLY A 13 12.41 11.78 0.31
C GLY A 13 12.02 12.12 1.75
N LYS A 14 10.72 12.09 2.09
CA LYS A 14 10.24 12.32 3.46
C LYS A 14 10.57 11.12 4.38
N SER A 15 10.68 11.39 5.68
CA SER A 15 10.81 10.36 6.70
C SER A 15 9.59 9.44 6.67
N GLY A 16 9.81 8.16 6.35
CA GLY A 16 8.74 7.19 6.44
C GLY A 16 8.37 6.85 7.88
N LYS A 17 7.37 5.99 8.02
CA LYS A 17 6.80 5.61 9.32
C LYS A 17 7.19 4.20 9.69
N ASN A 18 7.40 3.98 10.99
CA ASN A 18 7.60 2.67 11.57
C ASN A 18 6.25 1.96 11.69
N ILE A 19 6.10 0.86 10.95
CA ILE A 19 4.87 0.04 10.93
C ILE A 19 5.24 -1.38 11.34
N ASP A 20 4.37 -2.05 12.08
CA ASP A 20 4.54 -3.48 12.38
C ASP A 20 4.67 -4.29 11.08
N ARG A 21 5.70 -5.13 10.99
CA ARG A 21 6.00 -5.98 9.83
C ARG A 21 4.79 -6.79 9.40
N LYS A 22 4.02 -7.31 10.35
CA LYS A 22 2.77 -8.06 10.08
C LYS A 22 1.71 -7.20 9.37
N LYS A 23 1.50 -5.95 9.82
CA LYS A 23 0.54 -5.02 9.21
C LYS A 23 1.01 -4.59 7.82
N TYR A 24 2.30 -4.25 7.72
CA TYR A 24 2.92 -3.87 6.45
C TYR A 24 2.80 -5.00 5.42
N ASP A 25 3.15 -6.24 5.78
CA ASP A 25 3.10 -7.39 4.87
C ASP A 25 1.67 -7.69 4.43
N THR A 26 0.70 -7.58 5.35
CA THR A 26 -0.73 -7.75 5.06
C THR A 26 -1.21 -6.73 4.02
N LEU A 27 -0.91 -5.45 4.21
CA LEU A 27 -1.26 -4.37 3.28
C LEU A 27 -0.54 -4.51 1.95
N LYS A 28 0.76 -4.77 1.98
CA LYS A 28 1.58 -5.00 0.77
C LYS A 28 0.99 -6.12 -0.06
N LYS A 29 0.71 -7.29 0.55
CA LYS A 29 0.08 -8.41 -0.15
C LYS A 29 -1.28 -8.05 -0.72
N ALA A 30 -2.10 -7.32 0.02
CA ALA A 30 -3.42 -6.90 -0.45
C ALA A 30 -3.32 -5.94 -1.65
N ILE A 31 -2.40 -4.96 -1.62
CA ILE A 31 -2.14 -4.04 -2.74
C ILE A 31 -1.63 -4.81 -3.95
N LEU A 32 -0.59 -5.62 -3.78
CA LEU A 32 -0.01 -6.41 -4.86
C LEU A 32 -1.06 -7.34 -5.49
N SER A 33 -1.85 -8.04 -4.68
CA SER A 33 -2.91 -8.92 -5.16
C SER A 33 -4.01 -8.15 -5.90
N ALA A 34 -4.36 -6.95 -5.43
CA ALA A 34 -5.34 -6.11 -6.09
C ALA A 34 -4.86 -5.65 -7.48
N LEU A 35 -3.59 -5.25 -7.59
CA LEU A 35 -2.96 -4.78 -8.83
C LEU A 35 -2.52 -5.90 -9.78
N ARG A 36 -2.36 -7.13 -9.29
CA ARG A 36 -1.94 -8.29 -10.09
C ARG A 36 -2.95 -8.67 -11.17
N LYS A 37 -4.23 -8.36 -10.96
CA LYS A 37 -5.29 -8.67 -11.93
C LYS A 37 -5.53 -7.54 -12.93
N ASN A 38 -5.48 -6.29 -12.48
CA ASN A 38 -5.82 -5.11 -13.29
C ASN A 38 -5.17 -3.86 -12.67
N ASP A 39 -4.94 -2.85 -13.49
CA ASP A 39 -4.53 -1.53 -13.03
C ASP A 39 -5.70 -0.85 -12.33
N LEU A 40 -5.51 -0.47 -11.06
CA LEU A 40 -6.58 0.10 -10.23
C LEU A 40 -6.34 1.58 -9.99
N THR A 41 -7.41 2.37 -9.95
CA THR A 41 -7.35 3.74 -9.46
C THR A 41 -7.07 3.78 -7.96
N HIS A 42 -6.68 4.95 -7.45
CA HIS A 42 -6.53 5.18 -5.99
C HIS A 42 -7.79 4.70 -5.26
N THR A 43 -8.96 5.17 -5.71
CA THR A 43 -10.25 4.87 -5.07
C THR A 43 -10.56 3.38 -5.07
N GLU A 44 -10.35 2.68 -6.19
CA GLU A 44 -10.59 1.22 -6.26
C GLU A 44 -9.62 0.43 -5.39
N LEU A 45 -8.35 0.82 -5.37
CA LEU A 45 -7.34 0.17 -4.53
C LEU A 45 -7.74 0.26 -3.06
N PHE A 46 -8.06 1.47 -2.57
CA PHE A 46 -8.49 1.67 -1.18
C PHE A 46 -9.81 0.99 -0.86
N SER A 47 -10.76 0.98 -1.81
CA SER A 47 -12.02 0.25 -1.64
C SER A 47 -11.77 -1.25 -1.46
N ARG A 48 -10.89 -1.85 -2.27
CA ARG A 48 -10.50 -3.27 -2.14
C ARG A 48 -9.75 -3.55 -0.84
N LEU A 49 -8.83 -2.67 -0.46
CA LEU A 49 -8.11 -2.78 0.82
C LEU A 49 -9.10 -2.75 1.98
N ASN A 50 -10.00 -1.77 1.99
CA ASN A 50 -11.00 -1.65 3.04
C ASN A 50 -11.87 -2.90 3.09
N LYS A 51 -12.36 -3.42 1.95
CA LYS A 51 -13.14 -4.66 1.91
C LYS A 51 -12.36 -5.89 2.43
N SER A 52 -11.10 -6.04 2.03
CA SER A 52 -10.27 -7.19 2.41
C SER A 52 -9.83 -7.13 3.88
N LEU A 53 -9.62 -5.93 4.40
CA LEU A 53 -9.04 -5.68 5.73
C LEU A 53 -10.07 -5.29 6.79
N LYS A 54 -11.32 -4.98 6.42
CA LYS A 54 -12.40 -4.53 7.34
C LYS A 54 -12.53 -5.36 8.62
N ARG A 55 -12.34 -6.68 8.53
CA ARG A 55 -12.44 -7.61 9.67
C ARG A 55 -11.11 -8.10 10.24
N LYS A 56 -10.03 -7.98 9.47
CA LYS A 56 -8.72 -8.59 9.82
C LYS A 56 -7.68 -7.58 10.27
N PHE A 57 -7.91 -6.29 10.05
CA PHE A 57 -6.93 -5.25 10.30
C PHE A 57 -7.37 -4.34 11.43
N SER A 58 -6.54 -4.26 12.46
CA SER A 58 -6.70 -3.32 13.56
C SER A 58 -5.87 -2.08 13.30
N GLY A 59 -6.53 -0.98 12.93
CA GLY A 59 -5.91 0.32 12.69
C GLY A 59 -6.53 1.10 11.53
N ASN A 60 -6.02 2.30 11.27
CA ASN A 60 -6.51 3.17 10.21
C ASN A 60 -6.01 2.72 8.82
N ILE A 61 -6.79 1.88 8.13
CA ILE A 61 -6.45 1.32 6.82
C ILE A 61 -6.11 2.42 5.81
N SER A 62 -6.78 3.57 5.84
CA SER A 62 -6.48 4.68 4.94
C SER A 62 -5.06 5.22 5.15
N TRP A 63 -4.69 5.47 6.41
CA TRP A 63 -3.35 5.98 6.74
C TRP A 63 -2.23 4.97 6.45
N TYR A 64 -2.43 3.71 6.87
CA TYR A 64 -1.44 2.66 6.62
C TYR A 64 -1.37 2.32 5.12
N GLY A 65 -2.50 2.26 4.43
CA GLY A 65 -2.59 2.03 3.00
C GLY A 65 -1.84 3.08 2.20
N GLU A 66 -2.00 4.36 2.55
CA GLU A 66 -1.28 5.45 1.90
C GLU A 66 0.23 5.34 2.13
N THR A 67 0.63 5.08 3.38
CA THR A 67 2.06 4.92 3.74
C THR A 67 2.70 3.75 2.98
N VAL A 68 2.03 2.60 2.93
CA VAL A 68 2.53 1.42 2.21
C VAL A 68 2.53 1.67 0.71
N LYS A 69 1.50 2.32 0.16
CA LYS A 69 1.45 2.68 -1.27
C LYS A 69 2.64 3.54 -1.66
N LEU A 70 2.89 4.60 -0.89
CA LEU A 70 4.04 5.49 -1.10
C LEU A 70 5.37 4.74 -1.00
N ASP A 71 5.51 3.83 -0.03
CA ASP A 71 6.70 2.98 0.08
C ASP A 71 6.90 2.06 -1.13
N LEU A 72 5.83 1.49 -1.67
CA LEU A 72 5.89 0.66 -2.88
C LEU A 72 6.25 1.51 -4.11
N GLU A 73 5.74 2.74 -4.21
CA GLU A 73 6.12 3.71 -5.25
C GLU A 73 7.61 4.07 -5.13
N ALA A 74 8.09 4.38 -3.91
CA ALA A 74 9.50 4.69 -3.65
C ALA A 74 10.43 3.52 -3.98
N LYS A 75 9.97 2.30 -3.76
CA LYS A 75 10.70 1.06 -4.09
C LYS A 75 10.56 0.64 -5.56
N ASN A 76 9.89 1.43 -6.40
CA ASN A 76 9.64 1.11 -7.80
C ASN A 76 8.90 -0.24 -8.00
N ILE A 77 8.08 -0.66 -7.04
CA ILE A 77 7.28 -1.89 -7.13
C ILE A 77 5.96 -1.61 -7.85
N ILE A 78 5.39 -0.43 -7.61
CA ILE A 78 4.21 0.05 -8.31
C ILE A 78 4.52 1.39 -8.96
N GLU A 79 3.89 1.64 -10.10
CA GLU A 79 4.01 2.89 -10.83
C GLU A 79 2.64 3.45 -11.18
N ARG A 80 2.57 4.78 -11.35
CA ARG A 80 1.36 5.45 -11.81
C ARG A 80 1.35 5.46 -13.32
N THR A 81 0.26 4.99 -13.91
CA THR A 81 0.01 5.20 -15.32
C THR A 81 -0.27 6.69 -15.57
N GLY A 82 0.27 7.23 -16.67
CA GLY A 82 0.07 8.63 -17.07
C GLY A 82 -1.34 8.95 -17.56
N SER A 83 -2.24 7.95 -17.60
CA SER A 83 -3.63 8.11 -18.04
C SER A 83 -4.46 8.89 -17.03
N LYS A 84 -5.51 9.58 -17.49
CA LYS A 84 -6.57 10.15 -16.65
C LYS A 84 -7.81 9.25 -16.75
N PRO A 85 -8.30 8.65 -15.64
CA PRO A 85 -7.79 8.74 -14.26
C PRO A 85 -6.47 7.98 -14.06
N GLN A 86 -5.63 8.47 -13.13
CA GLN A 86 -4.37 7.82 -12.77
C GLN A 86 -4.66 6.44 -12.17
N LYS A 87 -4.08 5.41 -12.79
CA LYS A 87 -4.13 4.03 -12.26
C LYS A 87 -2.75 3.67 -11.73
N TYR A 88 -2.73 2.71 -10.83
CA TYR A 88 -1.50 2.09 -10.36
C TYR A 88 -1.35 0.76 -11.08
N ARG A 89 -0.13 0.46 -11.49
CA ARG A 89 0.26 -0.80 -12.12
C ARG A 89 1.46 -1.40 -11.38
N LEU A 90 1.58 -2.73 -11.40
CA LEU A 90 2.81 -3.41 -10.97
C LEU A 90 3.89 -3.25 -12.05
N LYS A 91 5.06 -2.82 -11.61
CA LYS A 91 6.25 -2.76 -12.46
C LYS A 91 6.83 -4.16 -12.67
#